data_AF-A0A969NNV5-F1
#
_entry.id   AF-A0A969NNV5-F1
#
_cell.length_a   1.000
_cell.length_b   1.000
_cell.length_c   1.000
_cell.angle_alpha   90.00
_cell.angle_beta   90.00
_cell.angle_gamma   90.00
#
_symmetry.space_group_name_H-M   'P 1'
#
loop_
_entity.id
_entity.type
_entity.pdbx_description
1 polymer ?
#
loop_
_entity_poly.entity_id
_entity_poly.type
_entity_poly.pdbx_seq_one_letter_code
_entity_poly.pdbx_strand_id
1 'polypeptide(L)'
;MWIKDEVQEPKCSTCTSEITKLDIFAQQNKVQACDLIKVDIEGAELEFFLGGRNFINKYRPIIWSEFNPYHANRFGYSFREISDLASNWGYDLYKQKNRKNLGSLLKIPY
;
A
#
# COMPACT_ATOMS: atom_id res chain seq x y z
N MET A 1 24.31 1.34 40.90
CA MET A 1 25.45 1.54 39.97
C MET A 1 25.05 0.85 38.67
N TRP A 2 24.60 1.63 37.68
CA TRP A 2 24.17 1.11 36.38
C TRP A 2 25.41 0.81 35.55
N ILE A 3 25.57 -0.43 35.10
CA ILE A 3 26.58 -0.78 34.11
C ILE A 3 26.12 -0.12 32.80
N LYS A 4 26.95 0.79 32.28
CA LYS A 4 26.81 1.27 30.91
C LYS A 4 27.33 0.15 30.01
N ASP A 5 26.49 -0.83 29.73
CA ASP A 5 26.74 -1.69 28.57
C ASP A 5 26.60 -0.78 27.34
N GLU A 6 27.69 -0.64 26.60
CA GLU A 6 27.69 0.02 25.29
C GLU A 6 26.64 -0.67 24.43
N VAL A 7 25.51 -0.01 24.22
CA VAL A 7 24.55 -0.42 23.19
C VAL A 7 25.25 -0.22 21.86
N GLN A 8 25.81 -1.30 21.30
CA GLN A 8 26.28 -1.30 19.92
C GLN A 8 25.12 -0.86 19.03
N GLU A 9 25.30 0.26 18.32
CA GLU A 9 24.31 0.69 17.33
C GLU A 9 24.07 -0.46 16.33
N PRO A 10 22.80 -0.78 16.01
CA PRO A 10 22.50 -1.84 15.07
C PRO A 10 23.20 -1.54 13.74
N LYS A 11 24.05 -2.47 13.31
CA LYS A 11 24.80 -2.36 12.06
C LYS A 11 23.80 -2.34 10.90
N CYS A 12 23.65 -1.18 10.24
CA CYS A 12 22.81 -1.05 9.06
C CYS A 12 23.35 -1.97 7.95
N SER A 13 22.61 -3.04 7.64
CA SER A 13 22.95 -3.97 6.57
C SER A 13 21.99 -3.78 5.39
N THR A 14 22.54 -3.59 4.19
CA THR A 14 21.74 -3.58 2.96
C THR A 14 21.30 -5.02 2.62
N CYS A 15 20.01 -5.21 2.35
CA CYS A 15 19.48 -6.44 1.77
C CYS A 15 18.83 -6.15 0.40
N THR A 16 18.88 -7.12 -0.51
CA THR A 16 18.12 -7.07 -1.75
C THR A 16 16.81 -7.84 -1.58
N SER A 17 15.79 -7.44 -2.32
CA SER A 17 14.50 -8.14 -2.37
C SER A 17 14.03 -8.20 -3.82
N GLU A 18 13.39 -9.31 -4.19
CA GLU A 18 12.78 -9.45 -5.51
C GLU A 18 11.46 -8.68 -5.57
N ILE A 19 11.24 -7.98 -6.68
CA ILE A 19 10.02 -7.20 -6.91
C ILE A 19 9.21 -7.89 -8.01
N THR A 20 7.91 -8.05 -7.78
CA THR A 20 6.99 -8.63 -8.77
C THR A 20 5.65 -7.92 -8.75
N LYS A 21 4.83 -8.19 -9.77
CA LYS A 21 3.45 -7.69 -9.86
C LYS A 21 2.52 -8.55 -9.01
N LEU A 22 1.50 -7.93 -8.40
CA LEU A 22 0.49 -8.66 -7.63
C LEU A 22 -0.19 -9.76 -8.45
N ASP A 23 -0.53 -9.50 -9.72
CA ASP A 23 -1.14 -10.49 -10.60
C ASP A 23 -0.26 -11.74 -10.77
N ILE A 24 1.05 -11.54 -10.96
CA ILE A 24 2.03 -12.65 -11.13
C ILE A 24 2.14 -13.43 -9.82
N PHE A 25 2.33 -12.74 -8.70
CA PHE A 25 2.42 -13.35 -7.38
C PHE A 25 1.17 -14.18 -7.07
N ALA A 26 -0.02 -13.62 -7.28
CA ALA A 26 -1.28 -14.28 -7.00
C ALA A 26 -1.49 -15.52 -7.87
N GLN A 27 -1.12 -15.46 -9.15
CA GLN A 27 -1.18 -16.60 -10.04
C GLN A 27 -0.24 -17.73 -9.60
N GLN A 28 1.02 -17.39 -9.31
CA GLN A 28 2.04 -18.36 -8.90
C GLN A 28 1.68 -19.05 -7.57
N ASN A 29 1.10 -18.30 -6.63
CA ASN A 29 0.69 -18.81 -5.33
C ASN A 29 -0.75 -19.35 -5.32
N LYS A 30 -1.41 -19.43 -6.49
CA LYS A 30 -2.78 -19.94 -6.64
C LYS A 30 -3.78 -19.28 -5.68
N VAL A 31 -3.67 -17.97 -5.50
CA VAL A 31 -4.59 -17.21 -4.65
C VAL A 31 -5.96 -17.14 -5.32
N GLN A 32 -6.97 -17.70 -4.65
CA GLN A 32 -8.33 -17.86 -5.18
C GLN A 32 -9.38 -16.97 -4.51
N ALA A 33 -9.02 -16.26 -3.43
CA ALA A 33 -9.86 -15.30 -2.74
C ALA A 33 -8.99 -14.31 -1.96
N CYS A 34 -9.50 -13.10 -1.72
CA CYS A 34 -8.84 -12.10 -0.89
C CYS A 34 -9.87 -11.07 -0.45
N ASP A 35 -10.10 -10.95 0.86
CA ASP A 35 -11.04 -9.99 1.42
C ASP A 35 -10.40 -8.62 1.69
N LEU A 36 -9.10 -8.60 2.02
CA LEU A 36 -8.38 -7.41 2.45
C LEU A 36 -6.93 -7.42 1.95
N ILE A 37 -6.47 -6.27 1.47
CA ILE A 37 -5.06 -5.99 1.18
C ILE A 37 -4.61 -4.77 1.98
N LYS A 38 -3.51 -4.89 2.73
CA LYS A 38 -2.75 -3.74 3.25
C LYS A 38 -1.63 -3.39 2.27
N VAL A 39 -1.53 -2.12 1.90
CA VAL A 39 -0.47 -1.59 1.04
C VAL A 39 0.33 -0.56 1.85
N ASP A 40 1.64 -0.80 1.92
CA ASP A 40 2.61 -0.01 2.66
C ASP A 40 3.99 -0.19 2.00
N ILE A 41 4.21 0.55 0.91
CA ILE A 41 5.33 0.27 -0.02
C ILE A 41 6.10 1.53 -0.41
N GLU A 42 6.00 2.57 0.43
CA GLU A 42 6.84 3.78 0.42
C GLU A 42 7.00 4.42 -0.97
N GLY A 43 5.91 4.54 -1.72
CA GLY A 43 5.86 5.28 -3.00
C GLY A 43 5.52 4.42 -4.22
N ALA A 44 5.63 3.10 -4.17
CA ALA A 44 5.32 2.26 -5.33
C ALA A 44 3.82 1.94 -5.50
N GLU A 45 2.90 2.68 -4.85
CA GLU A 45 1.47 2.36 -4.79
C GLU A 45 0.82 2.33 -6.18
N LEU A 46 1.10 3.32 -7.05
CA LEU A 46 0.56 3.33 -8.41
C LEU A 46 0.91 2.05 -9.18
N GLU A 47 2.18 1.63 -9.10
CA GLU A 47 2.66 0.43 -9.79
C GLU A 47 2.12 -0.85 -9.18
N PHE A 48 1.90 -0.87 -7.87
CA PHE A 48 1.20 -1.95 -7.19
C PHE A 48 -0.23 -2.10 -7.75
N PHE A 49 -1.00 -1.01 -7.85
CA PHE A 49 -2.35 -1.06 -8.38
C PHE A 49 -2.37 -1.51 -9.83
N LEU A 50 -1.52 -0.93 -10.69
CA LEU A 50 -1.42 -1.30 -12.11
C LEU A 50 -1.00 -2.76 -12.29
N GLY A 51 -0.04 -3.24 -11.49
CA GLY A 51 0.42 -4.63 -11.48
C GLY A 51 -0.57 -5.63 -10.87
N GLY A 52 -1.58 -5.15 -10.14
CA GLY A 52 -2.64 -5.95 -9.52
C GLY A 52 -4.00 -5.81 -10.18
N ARG A 53 -4.08 -5.15 -11.34
CA ARG A 53 -5.35 -4.76 -11.97
C ARG A 53 -6.29 -5.95 -12.16
N ASN A 54 -5.80 -7.09 -12.63
CA ASN A 54 -6.67 -8.25 -12.89
C ASN A 54 -7.13 -8.88 -11.57
N PHE A 55 -6.22 -9.04 -10.62
CA PHE A 55 -6.52 -9.59 -9.30
C PHE A 55 -7.54 -8.74 -8.54
N ILE A 56 -7.31 -7.43 -8.47
CA ILE A 56 -8.16 -6.48 -7.74
C ILE A 56 -9.55 -6.41 -8.38
N ASN A 57 -9.65 -6.33 -9.71
CA ASN A 57 -10.95 -6.29 -10.39
C ASN A 57 -11.71 -7.63 -10.27
N LYS A 58 -11.01 -8.76 -10.20
CA LYS A 58 -11.63 -10.08 -10.04
C LYS A 58 -12.14 -10.33 -8.63
N TYR A 59 -11.29 -10.12 -7.62
CA TYR A 59 -11.60 -10.52 -6.24
C TYR A 59 -12.20 -9.40 -5.38
N ARG A 60 -12.12 -8.15 -5.85
CA ARG A 60 -12.74 -6.99 -5.20
C ARG A 60 -12.39 -6.84 -3.70
N PRO A 61 -11.12 -6.98 -3.28
CA PRO A 61 -10.74 -6.85 -1.88
C PRO A 61 -10.99 -5.42 -1.38
N ILE A 62 -11.21 -5.27 -0.07
CA ILE A 62 -11.00 -4.00 0.62
C ILE A 62 -9.50 -3.69 0.54
N ILE A 63 -9.15 -2.45 0.19
CA ILE A 63 -7.75 -2.03 0.13
C ILE A 63 -7.51 -0.94 1.15
N TRP A 64 -6.64 -1.24 2.12
CA TRP A 64 -6.12 -0.26 3.05
C TRP A 64 -4.73 0.12 2.56
N SER A 65 -4.59 1.31 1.97
CA SER A 65 -3.29 1.82 1.52
C SER A 65 -2.84 2.99 2.39
N GLU A 66 -1.55 3.02 2.71
CA GLU A 66 -0.90 4.27 3.11
C GLU A 66 -0.59 5.10 1.86
N PHE A 67 -0.75 6.41 1.96
CA PHE A 67 -0.36 7.34 0.91
C PHE A 67 0.49 8.46 1.51
N ASN A 68 1.72 8.56 1.04
CA ASN A 68 2.63 9.64 1.42
C ASN A 68 2.97 10.50 0.17
N PRO A 69 2.52 11.76 0.12
CA PRO A 69 2.78 12.65 -1.02
C PRO A 69 4.26 12.82 -1.36
N TYR A 70 5.15 12.74 -0.36
CA TYR A 70 6.59 12.88 -0.57
C TYR A 70 7.16 11.71 -1.38
N HIS A 71 6.77 10.49 -1.03
CA HIS A 71 7.19 9.28 -1.75
C HIS A 71 6.52 9.20 -3.12
N ALA A 72 5.22 9.48 -3.21
CA ALA A 72 4.49 9.48 -4.47
C ALA A 72 5.13 10.42 -5.52
N ASN A 73 5.50 11.64 -5.11
CA ASN A 73 6.13 12.60 -6.00
C ASN A 73 7.47 12.08 -6.56
N ARG A 74 8.28 11.39 -5.72
CA ARG A 74 9.54 10.78 -6.16
C ARG A 74 9.35 9.66 -7.19
N PHE A 75 8.20 8.99 -7.14
CA PHE A 75 7.78 7.99 -8.13
C PHE A 75 7.04 8.62 -9.33
N GLY A 76 6.88 9.93 -9.38
CA GLY A 76 6.35 10.65 -10.53
C GLY A 76 4.83 10.67 -10.63
N TYR A 77 4.11 10.43 -9.53
CA TYR A 77 2.64 10.47 -9.51
C TYR A 77 2.10 11.21 -8.28
N SER A 78 0.79 11.45 -8.25
CA SER A 78 0.07 12.11 -7.17
C SER A 78 -1.10 11.26 -6.69
N PHE A 79 -1.83 11.76 -5.70
CA PHE A 79 -3.07 11.09 -5.27
C PHE A 79 -4.12 11.01 -6.39
N ARG A 80 -4.05 11.89 -7.40
CA ARG A 80 -5.02 11.95 -8.50
C ARG A 80 -5.05 10.67 -9.32
N GLU A 81 -3.90 10.14 -9.67
CA GLU A 81 -3.78 8.92 -10.46
C GLU A 81 -4.40 7.73 -9.72
N ILE A 82 -4.20 7.65 -8.40
CA ILE A 82 -4.82 6.64 -7.55
C ILE A 82 -6.34 6.83 -7.48
N SER A 83 -6.82 8.08 -7.34
CA SER A 83 -8.25 8.35 -7.29
C SER A 83 -8.95 8.04 -8.60
N ASP A 84 -8.31 8.33 -9.72
CA ASP A 84 -8.85 8.05 -11.04
C ASP A 84 -8.91 6.54 -11.29
N LEU A 85 -7.88 5.79 -10.91
CA LEU A 85 -7.91 4.32 -10.96
C LEU A 85 -9.03 3.74 -10.09
N ALA A 86 -9.13 4.19 -8.84
CA ALA A 86 -10.17 3.72 -7.91
C ALA A 86 -11.57 3.98 -8.47
N SER A 87 -11.84 5.20 -8.95
CA SER A 87 -13.11 5.57 -9.56
C SER A 87 -13.43 4.74 -10.80
N ASN A 88 -12.45 4.59 -11.71
CA ASN A 88 -12.60 3.77 -12.92
C ASN A 88 -12.85 2.28 -12.63
N TRP A 89 -12.38 1.78 -11.49
CA TRP A 89 -12.62 0.42 -11.03
C TRP A 89 -13.86 0.31 -10.12
N GLY A 90 -14.63 1.38 -9.94
CA GLY A 90 -15.83 1.38 -9.10
C GLY A 90 -15.54 1.16 -7.62
N TYR A 91 -14.40 1.67 -7.12
CA TYR A 91 -14.07 1.70 -5.71
C TYR A 91 -14.46 3.05 -5.10
N ASP A 92 -15.09 2.99 -3.93
CA ASP A 92 -15.24 4.15 -3.07
C ASP A 92 -13.95 4.40 -2.28
N LEU A 93 -13.53 5.66 -2.20
CA LEU A 93 -12.37 6.06 -1.42
C LEU A 93 -12.77 6.63 -0.06
N TYR A 94 -12.04 6.23 0.96
CA TYR A 94 -12.19 6.71 2.32
C TYR A 94 -10.85 7.10 2.90
N LYS A 95 -10.80 8.19 3.66
CA LYS A 95 -9.65 8.55 4.50
C LYS A 95 -9.98 8.43 5.97
N GLN A 96 -9.01 7.98 6.75
CA GLN A 96 -9.12 8.04 8.20
C GLN A 96 -9.13 9.50 8.66
N LYS A 97 -10.11 9.88 9.50
CA LYS A 97 -10.21 11.25 10.03
C LYS A 97 -9.11 11.57 11.04
N ASN A 98 -8.79 10.61 11.91
CA ASN A 98 -7.88 10.80 13.03
C ASN A 98 -7.06 9.53 13.29
N ARG A 99 -5.77 9.68 13.62
CA ARG A 99 -4.88 8.56 13.96
C ARG A 99 -5.33 7.76 15.19
N LYS A 100 -5.98 8.42 16.18
CA LYS A 100 -6.38 7.79 17.45
C LYS A 100 -7.73 7.06 17.41
N ASN A 101 -8.56 7.31 16.40
CA ASN A 101 -9.90 6.73 16.30
C ASN A 101 -10.04 6.00 14.97
N LEU A 102 -9.93 4.67 15.02
CA LEU A 102 -10.09 3.78 13.88
C LEU A 102 -11.52 3.80 13.31
N GLY A 103 -12.52 4.25 14.07
CA GLY A 103 -13.93 4.16 13.70
C GLY A 103 -14.47 5.25 12.76
N SER A 104 -13.73 6.34 12.51
CA SER A 104 -14.25 7.44 11.67
C SER A 104 -13.53 7.54 10.33
N LEU A 105 -14.22 7.08 9.28
CA LEU A 105 -13.81 7.23 7.89
C LEU A 105 -14.58 8.38 7.23
N LEU A 106 -13.89 9.17 6.42
CA LEU A 106 -14.46 10.22 5.59
C LEU A 106 -14.41 9.78 4.13
N LYS A 107 -15.57 9.69 3.48
CA LYS A 107 -15.63 9.43 2.04
C LYS A 107 -14.93 10.57 1.29
N ILE A 108 -14.05 10.23 0.37
CA ILE A 108 -13.38 11.18 -0.52
C ILE A 108 -14.21 11.23 -1.80
N PRO A 109 -14.83 12.37 -2.13
CA PRO A 109 -15.47 12.53 -3.42
C PRO A 109 -14.41 12.60 -4.51
N TYR A 110 -14.70 11.99 -5.65
CA TYR A 110 -14.00 12.16 -6.92
C TYR A 110 -14.69 13.24 -7.75
#